data_AF-A0AAV4A8E6-F1
#
_entry.id   AF-A0AAV4A8E6-F1
#
_cell.length_a   1.000
_cell.length_b   1.000
_cell.length_c   1.000
_cell.angle_alpha   90.00
_cell.angle_beta   90.00
_cell.angle_gamma   90.00
#
_symmetry.space_group_name_H-M   'P 1'
#
loop_
_entity.id
_entity.type
_entity.pdbx_description
1 polymer ?
#
loop_
_entity_poly.entity_id
_entity_poly.type
_entity_poly.pdbx_seq_one_letter_code
_entity_poly.pdbx_strand_id
1 'polypeptide(L)'
;MVPERLVKLVMATYQESTTKVRTVHGRTESFQIEVGLHQGSGLSPFLFAIVLDTISAEMREGLPKELLFADDLAVIAETEQDL
;
A
#
# COMPACT_ATOMS: atom_id res chain seq x y z
N MET A 1 -12.32 16.46 6.32
CA MET A 1 -12.03 15.37 7.28
C MET A 1 -12.79 14.12 6.87
N VAL A 2 -12.20 12.94 7.02
CA VAL A 2 -12.87 11.65 6.77
C VAL A 2 -13.73 11.28 7.99
N PRO A 3 -15.00 10.86 7.82
CA PRO A 3 -15.83 10.38 8.93
C PRO A 3 -15.20 9.19 9.66
N GLU A 4 -15.13 9.25 10.99
CA GLU A 4 -14.55 8.18 11.84
C GLU A 4 -15.21 6.81 11.60
N ARG A 5 -16.51 6.80 11.31
CA ARG A 5 -17.26 5.57 10.98
C ARG A 5 -16.68 4.86 9.75
N LEU A 6 -16.22 5.58 8.74
CA LEU A 6 -15.61 4.98 7.55
C LEU A 6 -14.24 4.38 7.87
N VAL A 7 -13.43 5.07 8.68
CA VAL A 7 -12.14 4.55 9.15
C VAL A 7 -12.35 3.25 9.92
N LYS A 8 -13.30 3.23 10.87
CA LYS A 8 -13.66 2.02 11.62
C LYS A 8 -14.13 0.89 10.71
N LEU A 9 -14.92 1.19 9.68
CA LEU A 9 -15.41 0.18 8.75
C LEU A 9 -14.27 -0.43 7.92
N VAL A 10 -13.33 0.40 7.45
CA VAL A 10 -12.13 -0.09 6.75
C VAL A 10 -11.27 -0.92 7.71
N MET A 11 -10.98 -0.44 8.92
CA MET A 11 -10.18 -1.19 9.89
C MET A 11 -10.82 -2.54 10.26
N ALA A 12 -12.15 -2.60 10.35
CA ALA A 12 -12.88 -3.83 10.61
C ALA A 12 -12.70 -4.88 9.50
N THR A 13 -12.36 -4.50 8.27
CA THR A 13 -12.05 -5.48 7.23
C THR A 13 -10.71 -6.19 7.45
N TYR A 14 -9.80 -5.60 8.23
CA TYR A 14 -8.47 -6.16 8.54
C TYR A 14 -8.41 -6.91 9.88
N GLN A 15 -9.36 -6.67 10.78
CA GLN A 15 -9.39 -7.32 12.09
C GLN A 15 -9.53 -8.84 11.96
N GLU A 16 -8.65 -9.58 12.63
CA GLU A 16 -8.66 -11.06 12.69
C GLU A 16 -8.69 -11.74 11.30
N SER A 17 -8.17 -11.05 10.28
CA SER A 17 -8.14 -11.56 8.91
C SER A 17 -7.23 -12.79 8.82
N THR A 18 -7.70 -13.86 8.17
CA THR A 18 -6.93 -15.08 7.92
C THR A 18 -6.95 -15.43 6.44
N THR A 19 -5.90 -16.08 5.96
CA THR A 19 -5.83 -16.55 4.57
C THR A 19 -5.33 -17.98 4.47
N LYS A 20 -5.56 -18.59 3.30
CA LYS A 20 -4.99 -19.87 2.87
C LYS A 20 -4.42 -19.71 1.47
N VAL A 21 -3.25 -20.28 1.24
CA VAL A 21 -2.61 -20.24 -0.07
C VAL A 21 -2.89 -21.55 -0.80
N ARG A 22 -3.32 -21.48 -2.06
CA ARG A 22 -3.44 -22.66 -2.93
C ARG A 22 -2.10 -22.95 -3.60
N THR A 23 -1.57 -24.13 -3.34
CA THR A 23 -0.32 -24.65 -3.91
C THR A 23 -0.60 -25.85 -4.83
N VAL A 24 0.42 -26.37 -5.51
CA VAL A 24 0.31 -27.60 -6.32
C VAL A 24 0.00 -28.84 -5.47
N HIS A 25 0.29 -28.80 -4.16
CA HIS A 25 0.05 -29.90 -3.22
C HIS A 25 -1.29 -29.77 -2.45
N GLY A 26 -2.09 -28.75 -2.76
CA GLY A 26 -3.32 -28.43 -2.02
C GLY A 26 -3.28 -27.05 -1.37
N ARG A 27 -4.22 -26.78 -0.45
CA ARG A 27 -4.29 -25.53 0.31
C ARG A 27 -3.45 -25.61 1.58
N THR A 28 -2.81 -24.51 1.96
CA THR A 28 -2.15 -24.40 3.27
C THR A 28 -3.18 -24.41 4.40
N GLU A 29 -2.69 -24.63 5.62
CA GLU A 29 -3.45 -24.24 6.80
C GLU A 29 -3.74 -22.73 6.82
N SER A 30 -4.78 -22.34 7.54
CA SER A 30 -5.09 -20.93 7.75
C SER A 30 -4.02 -20.29 8.62
N PHE A 31 -3.59 -19.10 8.23
CA PHE A 31 -2.73 -18.24 9.06
C PHE A 31 -3.28 -16.81 9.11
N GLN A 32 -2.96 -16.10 10.18
CA GLN A 32 -3.39 -14.71 10.37
C GLN A 32 -2.60 -13.75 9.47
N ILE A 33 -3.28 -12.72 8.98
CA ILE A 33 -2.66 -11.60 8.28
C ILE A 33 -2.45 -10.48 9.29
N GLU A 34 -1.19 -10.23 9.64
CA GLU A 34 -0.83 -9.17 10.60
C GLU A 34 -0.56 -7.83 9.92
N VAL A 35 -0.13 -7.85 8.65
CA VAL A 35 0.31 -6.66 7.91
C VAL A 35 -0.09 -6.71 6.44
N GLY A 36 -0.06 -5.54 5.82
CA GLY A 36 -0.27 -5.38 4.39
C GLY A 36 -1.73 -5.18 4.01
N LEU A 37 -1.95 -4.97 2.71
CA LEU A 37 -3.27 -4.76 2.13
C LEU A 37 -3.81 -6.05 1.53
N HIS A 38 -5.13 -6.21 1.54
CA HIS A 38 -5.77 -7.38 0.93
C HIS A 38 -5.56 -7.38 -0.59
N GLN A 39 -4.83 -8.37 -1.11
CA GLN A 39 -4.64 -8.51 -2.55
C GLN A 39 -5.98 -8.85 -3.23
N GLY A 40 -6.30 -8.12 -4.31
CA GLY A 40 -7.57 -8.27 -5.03
C GLY A 40 -8.75 -7.51 -4.41
N SER A 41 -8.56 -6.79 -3.30
CA SER A 41 -9.57 -5.84 -2.80
C SER A 41 -9.56 -4.55 -3.62
N GLY A 42 -10.73 -4.07 -4.00
CA GLY A 42 -10.89 -2.79 -4.72
C GLY A 42 -10.53 -1.56 -3.88
N LEU A 43 -10.50 -1.68 -2.55
CA LEU A 43 -10.09 -0.58 -1.65
C LEU A 43 -8.56 -0.51 -1.48
N SER A 44 -7.86 -1.61 -1.67
CA SER A 44 -6.41 -1.68 -1.42
C SER A 44 -5.60 -0.69 -2.28
N PRO A 45 -5.85 -0.53 -3.60
CA PRO A 45 -5.12 0.46 -4.39
C PRO A 45 -5.29 1.89 -3.88
N PHE A 46 -6.48 2.24 -3.40
CA PHE A 46 -6.75 3.57 -2.84
C PHE A 46 -6.06 3.79 -1.50
N LEU A 47 -6.11 2.80 -0.59
CA LEU A 47 -5.40 2.86 0.69
C LEU A 47 -3.88 2.94 0.48
N PHE A 48 -3.36 2.22 -0.51
CA PHE A 48 -1.96 2.27 -0.89
C PHE A 48 -1.55 3.66 -1.37
N ALA A 49 -2.35 4.27 -2.25
CA ALA A 49 -2.09 5.63 -2.74
C ALA A 49 -2.08 6.68 -1.61
N ILE A 50 -2.97 6.55 -0.60
CA ILE A 50 -2.96 7.45 0.57
C ILE A 50 -1.64 7.36 1.34
N VAL A 51 -1.15 6.12 1.57
CA VAL A 51 0.11 5.90 2.27
C VAL A 51 1.28 6.48 1.47
N LEU A 52 1.33 6.23 0.16
CA LEU A 52 2.37 6.76 -0.70
C LEU A 52 2.36 8.29 -0.78
N ASP A 53 1.19 8.91 -0.90
CA ASP A 53 1.08 10.38 -0.92
C ASP A 53 1.60 11.00 0.38
N THR A 54 1.32 10.35 1.52
CA THR A 54 1.84 10.78 2.83
C THR A 54 3.36 10.68 2.91
N ILE A 55 3.93 9.54 2.50
CA ILE A 55 5.39 9.32 2.49
C ILE A 55 6.08 10.29 1.51
N SER A 56 5.53 10.43 0.31
CA SER A 56 6.03 11.32 -0.73
C SER A 56 6.01 12.78 -0.27
N ALA A 57 4.95 13.23 0.40
CA ALA A 57 4.87 14.58 0.96
C ALA A 57 5.96 14.86 2.00
N GLU A 58 6.34 13.86 2.81
CA GLU A 58 7.43 13.98 3.79
C GLU A 58 8.83 13.96 3.13
N MET A 59 8.98 13.30 1.99
CA MET A 59 10.27 13.13 1.32
C MET A 59 10.62 14.23 0.31
N ARG A 60 9.64 15.00 -0.18
CA ARG A 60 9.82 15.97 -1.30
C ARG A 60 10.77 17.14 -1.03
N GLU A 61 11.22 17.37 0.21
CA GLU A 61 12.18 18.45 0.46
C GLU A 61 13.57 18.11 -0.14
N GLY A 62 13.90 18.76 -1.27
CA GLY A 62 15.23 18.68 -1.88
C GLY A 62 15.47 17.50 -2.83
N LEU A 63 14.44 16.71 -3.16
CA LEU A 63 14.55 15.59 -4.10
C LEU A 63 14.25 15.98 -5.56
N PRO A 64 14.76 15.23 -6.54
CA PRO A 64 14.42 15.41 -7.96
C PRO A 64 12.95 15.11 -8.21
N LYS A 65 12.46 15.42 -9.41
CA LYS A 65 11.05 15.17 -9.76
C LYS A 65 10.77 13.67 -9.66
N GLU A 66 9.63 13.31 -9.10
CA GLU A 66 9.21 11.91 -8.96
C GLU A 66 7.94 11.61 -9.77
N LEU A 67 7.86 10.37 -10.24
CA LEU A 67 6.67 9.78 -10.85
C LEU A 67 6.35 8.49 -10.09
N LEU A 68 5.18 8.47 -9.45
CA LEU A 68 4.67 7.32 -8.71
C LEU A 68 3.58 6.60 -9.50
N PHE A 69 3.68 5.28 -9.63
CA PHE A 69 2.64 4.44 -10.22
C PHE A 69 2.51 3.12 -9.46
N ALA A 70 1.39 2.93 -8.75
CA ALA A 70 1.26 1.81 -7.81
C ALA A 70 2.53 1.74 -6.94
N ASP A 71 3.18 0.59 -6.85
CA ASP A 71 4.41 0.37 -6.09
C ASP A 71 5.70 0.85 -6.77
N ASP A 72 5.64 1.31 -8.02
CA ASP A 72 6.79 1.83 -8.76
C ASP A 72 7.02 3.32 -8.49
N LEU A 73 8.28 3.68 -8.21
CA LEU A 73 8.77 5.05 -8.10
C LEU A 73 9.87 5.27 -9.14
N ALA A 74 9.68 6.27 -10.00
CA ALA A 74 10.71 6.76 -10.91
C ALA A 74 11.15 8.17 -10.49
N VAL A 75 12.46 8.35 -10.31
CA VAL A 75 13.08 9.65 -10.05
C VAL A 75 13.65 10.19 -11.35
N ILE A 76 13.39 11.47 -11.62
CA ILE A 76 13.75 12.17 -12.85
C ILE A 76 14.60 13.38 -12.47
N ALA A 77 15.85 13.36 -12.90
CA ALA A 77 16.78 14.48 -12.76
C ALA A 77 17.36 14.86 -14.13
N GLU A 78 17.87 16.09 -14.23
CA GLU A 78 18.47 16.60 -15.47
C GLU A 78 19.92 16.11 -15.66
N THR A 79 20.63 15.84 -14.54
CA THR A 79 21.99 15.31 -14.54
C THR A 79 22.12 14.12 -13.58
N GLU A 80 23.19 13.34 -13.74
CA GLU A 80 23.50 12.22 -12.83
C GLU A 80 23.90 12.72 -11.43
N GLN A 81 24.46 13.93 -11.32
CA GLN A 81 24.79 14.55 -10.05
C GLN A 81 23.56 15.01 -9.26
N ASP A 82 22.46 15.26 -9.98
CA ASP A 82 21.18 15.64 -9.39
C ASP A 82 20.31 14.42 -9.04
N LEU A 83 20.70 13.19 -9.40
CA LEU A 83 20.07 11.94 -8.92
C LEU A 83 20.54 11.59 -7.51
#